data_AF-A0A6G2DC94-F1
#
_entry.id   AF-A0A6G2DC94-F1
#
_cell.length_a   1.000
_cell.length_b   1.000
_cell.length_c   1.000
_cell.angle_alpha   90.00
_cell.angle_beta   90.00
_cell.angle_gamma   90.00
#
_symmetry.space_group_name_H-M   'P 1'
#
loop_
_entity.id
_entity.type
_entity.pdbx_description
1 polymer ?
#
loop_
_entity_poly.entity_id
_entity_poly.type
_entity_poly.pdbx_seq_one_letter_code
_entity_poly.pdbx_strand_id
1 'polypeptide(L)'
;PEGFTHPGSPNGEFKKETDIMDVWFDSGSSWNGVLVNRPNLTYPADLYLEGSDQYRGWFNSSLITSVANHGVAPYKQILSQGFALDGKGEKMSKSLGNTIAPSDVEKQFGAEILRLWVTSVDSSNDVRISMDILSQVSETYRKIRNTLRFLIANTSDFNPAQDTVAYDELRSVDKYMTIRFNQLVKTIRDAYADFEFLTIYKALVNFINVDLSAFYLDFAKDVV
;
A
#
# COMPACT_ATOMS: atom_id res chain seq x y z
N PRO A 1 16.21 21.45 37.96
CA PRO A 1 15.37 21.00 39.10
C PRO A 1 15.28 22.09 40.16
N GLU A 2 14.24 22.09 40.99
CA GLU A 2 14.11 23.08 42.06
C GLU A 2 15.34 23.01 42.98
N GLY A 3 15.95 24.17 43.26
CA GLY A 3 17.15 24.26 44.10
C GLY A 3 18.43 23.64 43.51
N PHE A 4 18.50 23.43 42.19
CA PHE A 4 19.70 22.85 41.57
C PHE A 4 20.96 23.70 41.83
N THR A 5 22.03 23.05 42.28
CA THR A 5 23.35 23.65 42.53
C THR A 5 24.43 22.87 41.77
N HIS A 6 25.53 23.53 41.40
CA HIS A 6 26.63 22.88 40.69
C HIS A 6 27.99 23.45 41.14
N PRO A 7 29.02 22.62 41.40
CA PRO A 7 30.33 23.09 41.84
C PRO A 7 30.99 24.11 40.91
N GLY A 8 30.70 24.02 39.61
CA GLY A 8 31.18 24.96 38.59
C GLY A 8 30.47 26.32 38.57
N SER A 9 29.44 26.52 39.40
CA SER A 9 28.77 27.82 39.56
C SER A 9 28.60 28.17 41.04
N PRO A 10 29.66 28.71 41.69
CA PRO A 10 29.63 29.07 43.11
C PRO A 10 28.54 30.09 43.49
N ASN A 11 28.11 30.90 42.52
CA ASN A 11 27.09 31.94 42.71
C ASN A 11 25.69 31.50 42.25
N GLY A 12 25.51 30.24 41.82
CA GLY A 12 24.23 29.75 41.33
C GLY A 12 23.77 30.37 40.01
N GLU A 13 24.68 30.95 39.24
CA GLU A 13 24.41 31.50 37.91
C GLU A 13 24.54 30.40 36.84
N PHE A 14 23.54 30.28 35.98
CA PHE A 14 23.51 29.29 34.91
C PHE A 14 23.24 29.98 33.57
N LYS A 15 23.85 29.45 32.51
CA LYS A 15 23.53 29.82 31.13
C LYS A 15 22.81 28.65 30.46
N LYS A 16 21.76 28.97 29.70
CA LYS A 16 21.07 27.99 28.87
C LYS A 16 21.74 27.92 27.51
N GLU A 17 21.67 26.74 26.90
CA GLU A 17 21.95 26.57 25.48
C GLU A 17 20.86 27.30 24.65
N THR A 18 21.25 27.76 23.46
CA THR A 18 20.36 28.43 22.49
C THR A 18 20.24 27.68 21.17
N ASP A 19 21.10 26.69 20.95
CA ASP A 19 21.00 25.81 19.78
C ASP A 19 19.70 24.98 19.80
N ILE A 20 19.28 24.58 18.61
CA ILE A 20 18.13 23.70 18.38
C ILE A 20 18.60 22.33 17.91
N MET A 21 17.71 21.34 18.01
CA MET A 21 17.97 20.01 17.46
C MET A 21 17.72 20.00 15.95
N ASP A 22 18.45 19.12 15.25
CA ASP A 22 18.21 18.84 13.84
C ASP A 22 16.86 18.14 13.63
N VAL A 23 16.19 18.43 12.52
CA VAL A 23 14.85 17.90 12.19
C VAL A 23 14.83 16.37 12.00
N TRP A 24 15.99 15.76 11.72
CA TRP A 24 16.11 14.30 11.73
C TRP A 24 16.07 13.71 13.13
N PHE A 25 16.44 14.46 14.17
CA PHE A 25 16.23 14.04 15.55
C PHE A 25 14.75 14.10 15.92
N ASP A 26 14.06 15.17 15.52
CA ASP A 26 12.61 15.32 15.75
C ASP A 26 11.84 14.15 15.14
N SER A 27 12.02 13.91 13.85
CA SER A 27 11.37 12.78 13.15
C SER A 27 11.87 11.43 13.64
N GLY A 28 13.19 11.30 13.88
CA GLY A 28 13.81 10.06 14.37
C GLY A 28 13.32 9.64 15.75
N SER A 29 12.90 10.57 16.60
CA SER A 29 12.34 10.27 17.92
C SER A 29 10.83 10.00 17.92
N SER A 30 10.19 9.93 16.75
CA SER A 30 8.74 9.71 16.63
C SER A 30 8.29 8.37 17.21
N TRP A 31 9.10 7.31 17.15
CA TRP A 31 8.79 6.03 17.80
C TRP A 31 8.55 6.21 19.30
N ASN A 32 9.28 7.10 19.96
CA ASN A 32 9.09 7.40 21.38
C ASN A 32 7.88 8.32 21.57
N GLY A 33 7.86 9.45 20.87
CA GLY A 33 6.80 10.46 21.00
C GLY A 33 5.40 9.96 20.59
N VAL A 34 5.33 8.91 19.77
CA VAL A 34 4.08 8.38 19.21
C VAL A 34 3.85 6.92 19.63
N LEU A 35 4.70 5.98 19.24
CA LEU A 35 4.40 4.54 19.43
C LEU A 35 4.43 4.14 20.91
N VAL A 36 5.42 4.62 21.66
CA VAL A 36 5.54 4.32 23.10
C VAL A 36 4.48 5.06 23.92
N ASN A 37 4.19 6.31 23.57
CA ASN A 37 3.34 7.18 24.39
C ASN A 37 1.84 7.09 24.08
N ARG A 38 1.42 6.49 22.95
CA ARG A 38 -0.01 6.32 22.62
C ARG A 38 -0.48 4.91 22.94
N PRO A 39 -1.50 4.73 23.82
CA PRO A 39 -1.90 3.42 24.33
C PRO A 39 -2.49 2.48 23.28
N ASN A 40 -2.94 3.01 22.14
CA ASN A 40 -3.49 2.23 21.03
C ASN A 40 -2.43 1.78 20.00
N LEU A 41 -1.15 2.06 20.26
CA LEU A 41 -0.03 1.69 19.39
C LEU A 41 0.92 0.74 20.10
N THR A 42 1.82 0.14 19.34
CA THR A 42 2.78 -0.84 19.85
C THR A 42 4.18 -0.52 19.36
N TYR A 43 5.13 -0.66 20.27
CA TYR A 43 6.56 -0.56 20.00
C TYR A 43 7.22 -1.92 20.32
N PRO A 44 8.11 -2.43 19.45
CA PRO A 44 8.44 -1.91 18.11
C PRO A 44 7.28 -2.03 17.10
N ALA A 45 7.23 -1.13 16.11
CA ALA A 45 6.26 -1.20 15.01
C ALA A 45 6.48 -2.46 14.16
N ASP A 46 5.42 -3.03 13.59
CA ASP A 46 5.57 -4.19 12.70
C ASP A 46 6.28 -3.83 11.39
N LEU A 47 5.99 -2.66 10.82
CA LEU A 47 6.53 -2.21 9.54
C LEU A 47 6.73 -0.70 9.54
N TYR A 48 7.89 -0.25 9.04
CA TYR A 48 8.09 1.10 8.51
C TYR A 48 8.09 1.05 6.98
N LEU A 49 7.36 1.95 6.33
CA LEU A 49 7.24 2.01 4.86
C LEU A 49 7.41 3.45 4.39
N GLU A 50 8.44 3.71 3.61
CA GLU A 50 8.74 5.03 3.03
C GLU A 50 9.52 4.93 1.72
N GLY A 51 9.82 6.07 1.10
CA GLY A 51 10.71 6.18 -0.06
C GLY A 51 12.15 5.75 0.21
N SER A 52 12.85 5.36 -0.85
CA SER A 52 14.25 4.87 -0.81
C SER A 52 15.26 5.90 -0.28
N ASP A 53 14.95 7.19 -0.30
CA ASP A 53 15.77 8.23 0.31
C ASP A 53 15.83 8.13 1.84
N GLN A 54 14.84 7.49 2.47
CA GLN A 54 14.74 7.39 3.93
C GLN A 54 15.76 6.43 4.55
N TYR A 55 16.46 5.60 3.77
CA TYR A 55 17.63 4.86 4.26
C TYR A 55 18.71 5.78 4.86
N ARG A 56 18.82 7.01 4.37
CA ARG A 56 19.74 8.03 4.92
C ARG A 56 19.04 9.07 5.78
N GLY A 57 17.71 9.15 5.70
CA GLY A 57 16.85 10.02 6.48
C GLY A 57 16.23 9.28 7.66
N TRP A 58 14.91 9.17 7.65
CA TRP A 58 14.10 8.78 8.80
C TRP A 58 14.34 7.35 9.29
N PHE A 59 14.60 6.38 8.41
CA PHE A 59 14.93 5.02 8.86
C PHE A 59 16.21 5.00 9.69
N ASN A 60 17.22 5.77 9.28
CA ASN A 60 18.50 5.88 9.96
C ASN A 60 18.38 6.62 11.29
N SER A 61 17.77 7.81 11.30
CA SER A 61 17.63 8.57 12.55
C SER A 61 16.74 7.86 13.57
N SER A 62 15.67 7.19 13.12
CA SER A 62 14.82 6.37 14.00
C SER A 62 15.56 5.18 14.58
N LEU A 63 16.35 4.48 13.76
CA LEU A 63 17.16 3.36 14.23
C LEU A 63 18.17 3.79 15.28
N ILE A 64 18.95 4.84 14.99
CA ILE A 64 19.99 5.36 15.89
C ILE A 64 19.38 5.77 17.23
N THR A 65 18.33 6.60 17.21
CA THR A 65 17.73 7.11 18.45
C THR A 65 17.06 6.01 19.27
N SER A 66 16.40 5.04 18.62
CA SER A 66 15.78 3.89 19.30
C SER A 66 16.81 2.96 19.92
N VAL A 67 17.87 2.61 19.18
CA VAL A 67 18.92 1.74 19.70
C VAL A 67 19.69 2.44 20.82
N ALA A 68 19.96 3.74 20.69
CA ALA A 68 20.63 4.51 21.75
C ALA A 68 19.82 4.54 23.06
N ASN A 69 18.48 4.61 22.99
CA ASN A 69 17.63 4.73 24.18
C ASN A 69 17.15 3.37 24.73
N HIS A 70 16.76 2.43 23.85
CA HIS A 70 16.09 1.17 24.19
C HIS A 70 16.86 -0.09 23.73
N GLY A 71 17.98 0.05 23.03
CA GLY A 71 18.80 -1.09 22.58
C GLY A 71 18.20 -1.94 21.46
N VAL A 72 17.06 -1.53 20.88
CA VAL A 72 16.38 -2.25 19.79
C VAL A 72 15.97 -1.30 18.66
N ALA A 73 15.81 -1.84 17.45
CA ALA A 73 15.24 -1.10 16.33
C ALA A 73 13.76 -0.73 16.60
N PRO A 74 13.27 0.41 16.09
CA PRO A 74 11.89 0.85 16.34
C PRO A 74 10.86 0.14 15.46
N TYR A 75 11.32 -0.73 14.55
CA TYR A 75 10.53 -1.50 13.60
C TYR A 75 11.01 -2.95 13.54
N LYS A 76 10.11 -3.88 13.20
CA LYS A 76 10.43 -5.29 12.93
C LYS A 76 10.82 -5.51 11.46
N GLN A 77 10.25 -4.73 10.55
CA GLN A 77 10.52 -4.78 9.11
C GLN A 77 10.56 -3.38 8.50
N ILE A 78 11.29 -3.23 7.39
CA ILE A 78 11.25 -2.05 6.52
C ILE A 78 10.80 -2.47 5.12
N LEU A 79 9.91 -1.69 4.52
CA LEU A 79 9.61 -1.74 3.09
C LEU A 79 9.95 -0.39 2.47
N SER A 80 10.91 -0.36 1.53
CA SER A 80 11.26 0.86 0.80
C SER A 80 10.66 0.86 -0.59
N GLN A 81 10.17 2.02 -1.04
CA GLN A 81 9.62 2.19 -2.38
C GLN A 81 10.44 3.20 -3.22
N GLY A 82 10.41 3.04 -4.54
CA GLY A 82 10.98 4.01 -5.47
C GLY A 82 10.15 5.29 -5.57
N PHE A 83 10.69 6.27 -6.27
CA PHE A 83 10.03 7.55 -6.52
C PHE A 83 9.02 7.46 -7.66
N ALA A 84 7.96 8.28 -7.56
CA ALA A 84 7.10 8.56 -8.70
C ALA A 84 7.78 9.57 -9.65
N LEU A 85 7.97 9.16 -10.90
CA LEU A 85 8.52 9.94 -12.01
C LEU A 85 7.43 10.24 -13.03
N ASP A 86 7.65 11.23 -13.88
CA ASP A 86 6.71 11.51 -14.97
C ASP A 86 6.67 10.38 -16.02
N GLY A 87 5.81 10.52 -17.04
CA GLY A 87 5.67 9.51 -18.11
C GLY A 87 6.95 9.25 -18.91
N LYS A 88 7.91 10.19 -18.91
CA LYS A 88 9.22 10.05 -19.56
C LYS A 88 10.27 9.44 -18.63
N GLY A 89 9.99 9.31 -17.35
CA GLY A 89 10.93 8.86 -16.33
C GLY A 89 11.80 9.98 -15.77
N GLU A 90 11.37 11.24 -15.89
CA GLU A 90 12.06 12.38 -15.30
C GLU A 90 11.49 12.73 -13.93
N LYS A 91 12.33 13.30 -13.06
CA LYS A 91 11.88 13.77 -11.75
C LYS A 91 10.83 14.87 -11.92
N MET A 92 9.69 14.70 -11.25
CA MET A 92 8.63 15.70 -11.29
C MET A 92 9.06 16.99 -10.56
N SER A 93 8.84 18.13 -11.19
CA SER A 93 9.00 19.45 -10.56
C SER A 93 7.98 20.44 -11.09
N LYS A 94 7.58 21.39 -10.23
CA LYS A 94 6.63 22.45 -10.61
C LYS A 94 7.18 23.32 -11.75
N SER A 95 8.49 23.58 -11.76
CA SER A 95 9.15 24.39 -12.80
C SER A 95 9.15 23.74 -14.18
N LEU A 96 9.19 22.39 -14.25
CA LEU A 96 9.12 21.65 -15.51
C LEU A 96 7.67 21.45 -15.99
N GLY A 97 6.67 21.77 -15.16
CA GLY A 97 5.26 21.58 -15.50
C GLY A 97 4.83 20.12 -15.66
N ASN A 98 5.68 19.16 -15.27
CA ASN A 98 5.45 17.72 -15.42
C ASN A 98 4.90 17.05 -14.14
N THR A 99 4.46 17.84 -13.16
CA THR A 99 3.92 17.33 -11.89
C THR A 99 2.46 16.92 -12.06
N ILE A 100 2.12 15.72 -11.59
CA ILE A 100 0.73 15.26 -11.48
C ILE A 100 0.36 15.27 -10.00
N ALA A 101 -0.56 16.16 -9.61
CA ALA A 101 -1.04 16.21 -8.23
C ALA A 101 -2.08 15.09 -7.98
N PRO A 102 -2.04 14.38 -6.85
CA PRO A 102 -3.04 13.37 -6.51
C PRO A 102 -4.49 13.90 -6.56
N SER A 103 -4.70 15.16 -6.16
CA SER A 103 -6.03 15.80 -6.20
C SER A 103 -6.58 15.99 -7.61
N ASP A 104 -5.71 16.15 -8.61
CA ASP A 104 -6.12 16.33 -10.00
C ASP A 104 -6.55 14.98 -10.59
N VAL A 105 -5.80 13.92 -10.27
CA VAL A 105 -6.16 12.54 -10.61
C VAL A 105 -7.48 12.15 -9.96
N GLU A 106 -7.69 12.47 -8.68
CA GLU A 106 -8.93 12.19 -7.97
C GLU A 106 -10.13 12.88 -8.64
N LYS A 107 -10.01 14.17 -8.97
CA LYS A 107 -11.09 14.91 -9.65
C LYS A 107 -11.43 14.34 -11.02
N GLN A 108 -10.43 13.87 -11.76
CA GLN A 108 -10.61 13.42 -13.15
C GLN A 108 -11.02 11.94 -13.25
N PHE A 109 -10.42 11.08 -12.44
CA PHE A 109 -10.55 9.62 -12.55
C PHE A 109 -11.17 8.97 -11.30
N GLY A 110 -11.11 9.64 -10.15
CA GLY A 110 -11.47 9.09 -8.84
C GLY A 110 -10.28 8.43 -8.13
N ALA A 111 -10.32 8.43 -6.79
CA ALA A 111 -9.22 7.91 -5.96
C ALA A 111 -8.88 6.44 -6.22
N GLU A 112 -9.86 5.61 -6.58
CA GLU A 112 -9.66 4.19 -6.85
C GLU A 112 -8.78 3.92 -8.08
N ILE A 113 -8.74 4.84 -9.06
CA ILE A 113 -7.84 4.71 -10.20
C ILE A 113 -6.39 4.91 -9.79
N LEU A 114 -6.13 5.86 -8.89
CA LEU A 114 -4.79 6.06 -8.33
C LEU A 114 -4.36 4.85 -7.49
N ARG A 115 -5.26 4.29 -6.67
CA ARG A 115 -4.97 3.08 -5.89
C ARG A 115 -4.70 1.86 -6.77
N LEU A 116 -5.50 1.66 -7.82
CA LEU A 116 -5.26 0.58 -8.77
C LEU A 116 -3.93 0.78 -9.51
N TRP A 117 -3.58 2.03 -9.86
CA TRP A 117 -2.27 2.34 -10.44
C TRP A 117 -1.12 1.95 -9.49
N VAL A 118 -1.21 2.28 -8.19
CA VAL A 118 -0.20 1.88 -7.18
C VAL A 118 -0.01 0.35 -7.15
N THR A 119 -1.10 -0.43 -7.25
CA THR A 119 -0.98 -1.90 -7.31
C THR A 119 -0.43 -2.43 -8.64
N SER A 120 -0.46 -1.62 -9.70
CA SER A 120 -0.08 -2.03 -11.06
C SER A 120 1.39 -1.78 -11.40
N VAL A 121 2.16 -1.19 -10.47
CA VAL A 121 3.57 -0.84 -10.66
C VAL A 121 4.48 -1.69 -9.78
N ASP A 122 5.71 -1.91 -10.24
CA ASP A 122 6.77 -2.48 -9.41
C ASP A 122 7.38 -1.36 -8.55
N SER A 123 6.86 -1.20 -7.34
CA SER A 123 7.29 -0.13 -6.42
C SER A 123 8.69 -0.34 -5.83
N SER A 124 9.36 -1.48 -6.10
CA SER A 124 10.76 -1.66 -5.69
C SER A 124 11.72 -0.78 -6.49
N ASN A 125 11.27 -0.29 -7.65
CA ASN A 125 11.96 0.63 -8.53
C ASN A 125 11.21 1.96 -8.61
N ASP A 126 11.84 2.98 -9.22
CA ASP A 126 11.14 4.20 -9.58
C ASP A 126 10.01 3.89 -10.58
N VAL A 127 8.85 4.49 -10.36
CA VAL A 127 7.61 4.19 -11.09
C VAL A 127 7.16 5.38 -11.90
N ARG A 128 6.59 5.15 -13.09
CA ARG A 128 6.12 6.22 -13.97
C ARG A 128 4.63 6.47 -13.79
N ILE A 129 4.25 7.75 -13.82
CA ILE A 129 2.86 8.18 -13.84
C ILE A 129 2.63 9.21 -14.95
N SER A 130 1.55 9.02 -15.70
CA SER A 130 1.06 9.98 -16.69
C SER A 130 -0.47 9.87 -16.78
N MET A 131 -1.13 10.90 -17.33
CA MET A 131 -2.58 10.83 -17.56
C MET A 131 -2.97 9.72 -18.54
N ASP A 132 -2.09 9.36 -19.48
CA ASP A 132 -2.30 8.24 -20.40
C ASP A 132 -2.23 6.89 -19.66
N ILE A 133 -1.23 6.71 -18.78
CA ILE A 133 -1.12 5.51 -17.93
C ILE A 133 -2.38 5.40 -17.05
N LEU A 134 -2.81 6.49 -16.42
CA LEU A 134 -4.02 6.50 -15.59
C LEU A 134 -5.30 6.22 -16.40
N SER A 135 -5.36 6.65 -17.66
CA SER A 135 -6.45 6.32 -18.57
C SER A 135 -6.50 4.83 -18.88
N GLN A 136 -5.36 4.18 -19.12
CA GLN A 136 -5.28 2.72 -19.28
C GLN A 136 -5.68 1.96 -18.01
N VAL A 137 -5.27 2.45 -16.85
CA VAL A 137 -5.69 1.89 -15.55
C VAL A 137 -7.21 2.04 -15.37
N SER A 138 -7.81 3.16 -15.81
CA SER A 138 -9.26 3.38 -15.80
C SER A 138 -10.02 2.39 -16.68
N GLU A 139 -9.48 2.01 -17.84
CA GLU A 139 -10.05 0.95 -18.67
C GLU A 139 -10.05 -0.41 -17.98
N THR A 140 -8.93 -0.75 -17.33
CA THR A 140 -8.82 -1.98 -16.52
C THR A 140 -9.83 -1.97 -15.38
N TYR A 141 -9.92 -0.87 -14.63
CA TYR A 141 -10.91 -0.70 -13.57
C TYR A 141 -12.34 -0.89 -14.07
N ARG A 142 -12.69 -0.31 -15.23
CA ARG A 142 -14.01 -0.46 -15.84
C ARG A 142 -14.31 -1.91 -16.18
N LYS A 143 -13.33 -2.66 -16.69
CA LYS A 143 -13.47 -4.10 -16.97
C LYS A 143 -13.73 -4.89 -15.69
N ILE A 144 -12.95 -4.65 -14.63
CA ILE A 144 -13.18 -5.26 -13.30
C ILE A 144 -14.60 -4.98 -12.82
N ARG A 145 -14.99 -3.70 -12.80
CA ARG A 145 -16.32 -3.26 -12.35
C ARG A 145 -17.45 -3.90 -13.16
N ASN A 146 -17.33 -3.96 -14.47
CA ASN A 146 -18.37 -4.52 -15.34
C ASN A 146 -18.52 -6.03 -15.14
N THR A 147 -17.42 -6.76 -14.96
CA THR A 147 -17.44 -8.19 -14.66
C THR A 147 -18.11 -8.46 -13.30
N LEU A 148 -17.75 -7.69 -12.27
CA LEU A 148 -18.41 -7.79 -10.96
C LEU A 148 -19.90 -7.44 -11.02
N ARG A 149 -20.26 -6.40 -11.79
CA ARG A 149 -21.66 -6.02 -12.00
C ARG A 149 -22.45 -7.15 -12.69
N PHE A 150 -21.86 -7.83 -13.67
CA PHE A 150 -22.48 -8.96 -14.33
C PHE A 150 -22.71 -10.12 -13.35
N LEU A 151 -21.71 -10.45 -12.52
CA LEU A 151 -21.86 -11.48 -11.48
C LEU A 151 -23.00 -11.14 -10.52
N ILE A 152 -23.01 -9.93 -9.95
CA ILE A 152 -24.05 -9.49 -9.01
C ILE A 152 -25.45 -9.56 -9.63
N ALA A 153 -25.58 -9.13 -10.90
CA ALA A 153 -26.87 -9.14 -11.60
C ALA A 153 -27.41 -10.56 -11.85
N ASN A 154 -26.52 -11.54 -12.09
CA ASN A 154 -26.90 -12.94 -12.34
C ASN A 154 -26.99 -13.79 -11.06
N THR A 155 -26.75 -13.20 -9.89
CA THR A 155 -26.89 -13.87 -8.59
C THR A 155 -27.81 -13.10 -7.65
N SER A 156 -28.64 -12.19 -8.16
CA SER A 156 -29.49 -11.33 -7.33
C SER A 156 -30.64 -12.07 -6.65
N ASP A 157 -31.05 -13.19 -7.21
CA ASP A 157 -32.10 -14.09 -6.73
C ASP A 157 -31.55 -15.35 -6.03
N PHE A 158 -30.22 -15.51 -5.99
CA PHE A 158 -29.57 -16.65 -5.34
C PHE A 158 -29.44 -16.42 -3.83
N ASN A 159 -29.99 -17.33 -3.03
CA ASN A 159 -29.84 -17.37 -1.59
C ASN A 159 -28.80 -18.43 -1.20
N PRO A 160 -27.59 -18.04 -0.73
CA PRO A 160 -26.54 -19.00 -0.37
C PRO A 160 -26.96 -20.04 0.69
N ALA A 161 -27.90 -19.72 1.57
CA ALA A 161 -28.35 -20.64 2.61
C ALA A 161 -29.31 -21.73 2.10
N GLN A 162 -29.94 -21.54 0.93
CA GLN A 162 -30.97 -22.44 0.40
C GLN A 162 -30.58 -23.05 -0.94
N ASP A 163 -29.92 -22.27 -1.80
CA ASP A 163 -29.72 -22.61 -3.22
C ASP A 163 -28.31 -23.14 -3.51
N THR A 164 -27.44 -23.19 -2.49
CA THR A 164 -26.06 -23.66 -2.66
C THR A 164 -26.02 -25.16 -2.96
N VAL A 165 -25.46 -25.50 -4.10
CA VAL A 165 -25.26 -26.88 -4.55
C VAL A 165 -23.98 -27.44 -3.94
N ALA A 166 -24.02 -28.70 -3.47
CA ALA A 166 -22.84 -29.36 -2.91
C ALA A 166 -21.74 -29.51 -3.97
N TYR A 167 -20.46 -29.44 -3.56
CA TYR A 167 -19.34 -29.49 -4.51
C TYR A 167 -19.41 -30.72 -5.42
N ASP A 168 -19.74 -31.88 -4.88
CA ASP A 168 -19.80 -33.14 -5.65
C ASP A 168 -20.92 -33.15 -6.70
N GLU A 169 -21.96 -32.33 -6.52
CA GLU A 169 -23.11 -32.18 -7.42
C GLU A 169 -22.92 -31.08 -8.46
N LEU A 170 -21.89 -30.23 -8.31
CA LEU A 170 -21.54 -29.22 -9.32
C LEU A 170 -21.15 -29.88 -10.65
N ARG A 171 -21.47 -29.20 -11.75
CA ARG A 171 -21.02 -29.60 -13.09
C ARG A 171 -19.49 -29.48 -13.16
N SER A 172 -18.86 -30.25 -14.03
CA SER A 172 -17.39 -30.27 -14.16
C SER A 172 -16.79 -28.87 -14.44
N VAL A 173 -17.50 -28.03 -15.19
CA VAL A 173 -17.08 -26.65 -15.48
C VAL A 173 -17.15 -25.74 -14.25
N ASP A 174 -18.17 -25.90 -13.40
CA ASP A 174 -18.32 -25.13 -12.17
C ASP A 174 -17.27 -25.57 -11.14
N LYS A 175 -17.01 -26.89 -11.02
CA LYS A 175 -15.90 -27.46 -10.23
C LYS A 175 -14.55 -26.90 -10.67
N TYR A 176 -14.32 -26.85 -11.98
CA TYR A 176 -13.12 -26.25 -12.56
C TYR A 176 -12.98 -24.79 -12.12
N MET A 177 -14.03 -23.97 -12.25
CA MET A 177 -13.95 -22.57 -11.83
C MET A 177 -13.77 -22.37 -10.33
N THR A 178 -14.33 -23.23 -9.48
CA THR A 178 -14.04 -23.23 -8.04
C THR A 178 -12.54 -23.45 -7.79
N ILE A 179 -11.91 -24.40 -8.49
CA ILE A 179 -10.47 -24.66 -8.35
C ILE A 179 -9.66 -23.45 -8.84
N ARG A 180 -10.00 -22.87 -9.99
CA ARG A 180 -9.33 -21.67 -10.53
C ARG A 180 -9.43 -20.48 -9.57
N PHE A 181 -10.60 -20.26 -8.98
CA PHE A 181 -10.80 -19.22 -7.98
C PHE A 181 -9.96 -19.47 -6.73
N ASN A 182 -9.91 -20.71 -6.22
CA ASN A 182 -9.07 -21.06 -5.07
C ASN A 182 -7.57 -20.85 -5.36
N GLN A 183 -7.12 -21.13 -6.58
CA GLN A 183 -5.76 -20.82 -7.02
C GLN A 183 -5.48 -19.31 -7.00
N LEU A 184 -6.40 -18.49 -7.54
CA LEU A 184 -6.30 -17.03 -7.47
C LEU A 184 -6.22 -16.55 -6.00
N VAL A 185 -7.11 -17.04 -5.14
CA VAL A 185 -7.15 -16.67 -3.72
C VAL A 185 -5.83 -17.01 -3.03
N LYS A 186 -5.24 -18.18 -3.34
CA LYS A 186 -3.92 -18.55 -2.82
C LYS A 186 -2.85 -17.55 -3.28
N THR A 187 -2.75 -17.30 -4.58
CA THR A 187 -1.77 -16.34 -5.14
C THR A 187 -1.91 -14.95 -4.52
N ILE A 188 -3.14 -14.45 -4.36
CA ILE A 188 -3.38 -13.14 -3.76
C ILE A 188 -2.95 -13.09 -2.29
N ARG A 189 -3.25 -14.15 -1.52
CA ARG A 189 -2.86 -14.22 -0.09
C ARG A 189 -1.35 -14.28 0.08
N ASP A 190 -0.67 -15.10 -0.72
CA ASP A 190 0.79 -15.19 -0.69
C ASP A 190 1.40 -13.82 -1.06
N ALA A 191 0.93 -13.20 -2.15
CA ALA A 191 1.42 -11.90 -2.58
C ALA A 191 1.16 -10.77 -1.57
N TYR A 192 0.05 -10.80 -0.81
CA TYR A 192 -0.16 -9.86 0.29
C TYR A 192 0.82 -10.04 1.44
N ALA A 193 1.19 -11.28 1.76
CA ALA A 193 2.15 -11.57 2.82
C ALA A 193 3.55 -11.05 2.46
N ASP A 194 3.89 -11.06 1.18
CA ASP A 194 5.20 -10.65 0.65
C ASP A 194 5.21 -9.22 0.07
N PHE A 195 4.13 -8.45 0.24
CA PHE A 195 3.96 -7.09 -0.30
C PHE A 195 4.06 -6.99 -1.84
N GLU A 196 3.80 -8.07 -2.58
CA GLU A 196 3.86 -8.14 -4.04
C GLU A 196 2.55 -7.68 -4.72
N PHE A 197 2.20 -6.40 -4.59
CA PHE A 197 0.92 -5.88 -5.13
C PHE A 197 0.79 -6.02 -6.65
N LEU A 198 1.90 -5.95 -7.40
CA LEU A 198 1.91 -6.18 -8.85
C LEU A 198 1.50 -7.60 -9.22
N THR A 199 1.88 -8.59 -8.41
CA THR A 199 1.47 -9.99 -8.58
C THR A 199 -0.05 -10.11 -8.42
N ILE A 200 -0.63 -9.44 -7.41
CA ILE A 200 -2.09 -9.38 -7.21
C ILE A 200 -2.78 -8.77 -8.43
N TYR A 201 -2.31 -7.61 -8.90
CA TYR A 201 -2.89 -6.92 -10.04
C TYR A 201 -2.91 -7.81 -11.29
N LYS A 202 -1.76 -8.42 -11.65
CA LYS A 202 -1.64 -9.30 -12.82
C LYS A 202 -2.55 -10.52 -12.71
N ALA A 203 -2.56 -11.20 -11.55
CA ALA A 203 -3.35 -12.39 -11.33
C ALA A 203 -4.86 -12.10 -11.42
N LEU A 204 -5.32 -11.00 -10.80
CA LEU A 204 -6.72 -10.58 -10.82
C LEU A 204 -7.18 -10.20 -12.23
N VAL A 205 -6.40 -9.37 -12.94
CA VAL A 205 -6.74 -8.94 -14.30
C VAL A 205 -6.80 -10.13 -15.25
N ASN A 206 -5.85 -11.08 -15.14
CA ASN A 206 -5.87 -12.30 -15.93
C ASN A 206 -7.12 -13.14 -15.63
N PHE A 207 -7.45 -13.37 -14.36
CA PHE A 207 -8.62 -14.14 -13.96
C PHE A 207 -9.93 -13.51 -14.48
N ILE A 208 -10.06 -12.19 -14.36
CA ILE A 208 -11.24 -11.46 -14.83
C ILE A 208 -11.39 -11.54 -16.35
N ASN A 209 -10.29 -11.41 -17.10
CA ASN A 209 -10.35 -11.37 -18.55
C ASN A 209 -10.47 -12.76 -19.17
N VAL A 210 -9.66 -13.71 -18.72
CA VAL A 210 -9.51 -15.04 -19.33
C VAL A 210 -10.49 -16.02 -18.71
N ASP A 211 -10.36 -16.29 -17.41
CA ASP A 211 -11.13 -17.35 -16.75
C ASP A 211 -12.63 -16.97 -16.65
N LEU A 212 -12.94 -15.73 -16.25
CA LEU A 212 -14.32 -15.25 -16.15
C LEU A 212 -14.87 -14.74 -17.48
N SER A 213 -14.40 -13.60 -17.98
CA SER A 213 -15.09 -12.89 -19.06
C SER A 213 -15.05 -13.62 -20.40
N ALA A 214 -13.94 -14.26 -20.76
CA ALA A 214 -13.79 -14.90 -22.07
C ALA A 214 -14.27 -16.36 -22.08
N PHE A 215 -14.34 -17.01 -20.92
CA PHE A 215 -14.71 -18.41 -20.79
C PHE A 215 -16.00 -18.61 -19.99
N TYR A 216 -15.93 -18.49 -18.66
CA TYR A 216 -17.01 -18.96 -17.80
C TYR A 216 -18.31 -18.16 -17.96
N LEU A 217 -18.22 -16.83 -18.01
CA LEU A 217 -19.38 -15.95 -18.14
C LEU A 217 -19.96 -15.90 -19.55
N ASP A 218 -19.21 -16.33 -20.57
CA ASP A 218 -19.74 -16.39 -21.92
C ASP A 218 -20.60 -17.65 -22.08
N PHE A 219 -20.06 -18.80 -21.67
CA PHE A 219 -20.80 -20.07 -21.61
C PHE A 219 -22.01 -20.02 -20.66
N ALA A 220 -21.89 -19.34 -19.51
CA ALA A 220 -22.97 -19.27 -18.53
C ALA A 220 -24.24 -18.60 -19.08
N LYS A 221 -24.16 -17.74 -20.11
CA LYS A 221 -25.33 -17.10 -20.72
C LYS A 221 -26.28 -18.10 -21.40
N ASP A 222 -25.77 -19.26 -21.82
CA ASP A 222 -26.59 -20.31 -22.45
C ASP A 222 -27.21 -21.27 -21.42
N VAL A 223 -26.87 -21.08 -20.14
CA VAL A 223 -27.36 -21.88 -19.01
C VAL A 223 -28.46 -21.14 -18.24
N VAL A 224 -28.33 -19.81 -18.13
CA VAL A 224 -29.25 -18.90 -17.41
C VAL A 224 -30.46 -18.55 -18.27
#